data_AF-A0A7X4CPY3-F1
#
_entry.id   AF-A0A7X4CPY3-F1
#
_cell.length_a   1.000
_cell.length_b   1.000
_cell.length_c   1.000
_cell.angle_alpha   90.00
_cell.angle_beta   90.00
_cell.angle_gamma   90.00
#
_symmetry.space_group_name_H-M   'P 1'
#
loop_
_entity.id
_entity.type
_entity.pdbx_description
1 polymer ?
#
loop_
_entity_poly.entity_id
_entity_poly.type
_entity_poly.pdbx_seq_one_letter_code
_entity_poly.pdbx_strand_id
1 'polypeptide(L)'
;MVFSVYAAKEDCTNLDGDGAKPIKEVGKDDPGTQNDYDEVVEEDDRKGVVYLALIGGSQPKANACGLTPSNDAGQWTGWGGPLNFDNATIGEGADSRNHIVIGGTYFERGIGAHAIGTFEYDLTGDKYLKFEAYVGMSDEKDPGDCGHGGSSDFTFSVDGKQAFKSETLKGTDGGENVEAVKVEFDIPSNAKKLTIVMGDGGDGIGCDHSAIGDAKLLTAQALAVEPANKLPTIWGHLKARY
;
A
#
# COMPACT_ATOMS: atom_id res chain seq x y z
N MET A 1 24.09 18.12 12.72
CA MET A 1 22.67 18.08 12.27
C MET A 1 22.66 17.52 10.88
N VAL A 2 22.21 16.28 10.70
CA VAL A 2 21.93 15.71 9.37
C VAL A 2 20.42 15.53 9.36
N PHE A 3 19.72 16.48 8.76
CA PHE A 3 18.26 16.44 8.65
C PHE A 3 17.88 15.96 7.25
N SER A 4 16.90 15.04 7.26
CA SER A 4 16.09 14.57 6.14
C SER A 4 16.78 13.58 5.22
N VAL A 5 16.46 12.31 5.47
CA VAL A 5 16.46 11.26 4.46
C VAL A 5 15.13 11.44 3.73
N TYR A 6 15.18 11.69 2.42
CA TYR A 6 14.00 11.70 1.54
C TYR A 6 13.48 10.26 1.43
N ALA A 7 12.19 10.03 1.15
CA ALA A 7 11.69 8.70 0.81
C ALA A 7 11.18 8.80 -0.63
N ALA A 8 12.10 8.78 -1.60
CA ALA A 8 11.77 9.00 -3.00
C ALA A 8 11.95 7.71 -3.80
N LYS A 9 11.07 7.46 -4.76
CA LYS A 9 11.10 6.30 -5.65
C LYS A 9 12.42 6.25 -6.41
N GLU A 10 12.98 7.39 -6.80
CA GLU A 10 14.28 7.47 -7.48
C GLU A 10 15.47 6.95 -6.66
N ASP A 11 15.35 6.90 -5.32
CA ASP A 11 16.37 6.37 -4.42
C ASP A 11 16.24 4.84 -4.19
N CYS A 12 15.19 4.22 -4.75
CA CYS A 12 14.94 2.78 -4.65
C CYS A 12 15.57 1.98 -5.78
N THR A 13 15.72 0.68 -5.55
CA THR A 13 16.18 -0.29 -6.55
C THR A 13 15.14 -1.40 -6.74
N ASN A 14 15.17 -2.06 -7.90
CA ASN A 14 14.22 -3.12 -8.27
C ASN A 14 12.75 -2.66 -8.11
N LEU A 15 12.41 -1.55 -8.74
CA LEU A 15 11.08 -0.94 -8.70
C LEU A 15 10.16 -1.56 -9.75
N ASP A 16 8.86 -1.53 -9.45
CA ASP A 16 7.72 -1.80 -10.33
C ASP A 16 7.68 -3.20 -10.95
N GLY A 17 8.75 -3.99 -10.86
CA GLY A 17 8.87 -5.28 -11.50
C GLY A 17 9.38 -5.20 -12.94
N ASP A 18 10.44 -5.95 -13.24
CA ASP A 18 10.88 -6.11 -14.63
C ASP A 18 9.75 -6.73 -15.47
N GLY A 19 9.33 -6.00 -16.51
CA GLY A 19 8.29 -6.48 -17.42
C GLY A 19 6.88 -6.48 -16.82
N ALA A 20 6.63 -5.65 -15.80
CA ALA A 20 5.29 -5.48 -15.26
C ALA A 20 4.27 -5.11 -16.35
N LYS A 21 3.06 -5.66 -16.26
CA LYS A 21 2.04 -5.33 -17.26
C LYS A 21 1.74 -3.82 -17.17
N PRO A 22 1.57 -3.15 -18.32
CA PRO A 22 1.31 -1.71 -18.35
C PRO A 22 -0.03 -1.39 -17.70
N ILE A 23 -0.06 -0.29 -16.96
CA ILE A 23 -1.30 0.36 -16.49
C ILE A 23 -1.87 1.26 -17.57
N LYS A 24 -3.16 1.59 -17.46
CA LYS A 24 -3.84 2.46 -18.42
C LYS A 24 -4.75 3.49 -17.74
N GLU A 25 -4.41 4.76 -17.87
CA GLU A 25 -5.28 5.85 -17.45
C GLU A 25 -6.54 5.89 -18.35
N VAL A 26 -7.71 5.98 -17.73
CA VAL A 26 -9.03 6.03 -18.36
C VAL A 26 -9.88 7.12 -17.72
N GLY A 27 -11.03 7.46 -18.33
CA GLY A 27 -11.93 8.47 -17.77
C GLY A 27 -12.87 7.95 -16.68
N LYS A 28 -12.98 6.63 -16.57
CA LYS A 28 -13.63 5.87 -15.50
C LYS A 28 -13.04 4.46 -15.53
N ASP A 29 -12.70 3.89 -14.38
CA ASP A 29 -12.29 2.49 -14.26
C ASP A 29 -13.33 1.53 -14.82
N ASP A 30 -12.88 0.37 -15.30
CA ASP A 30 -13.74 -0.70 -15.82
C ASP A 30 -13.31 -2.03 -15.20
N PRO A 31 -14.14 -2.68 -14.35
CA PRO A 31 -13.86 -4.02 -13.81
C PRO A 31 -13.80 -5.11 -14.91
N GLY A 32 -14.00 -4.72 -16.17
CA GLY A 32 -13.73 -5.46 -17.39
C GLY A 32 -12.29 -5.32 -17.95
N THR A 33 -11.39 -4.58 -17.31
CA THR A 33 -10.05 -4.26 -17.82
C THR A 33 -9.00 -4.35 -16.72
N GLN A 34 -7.95 -5.15 -16.93
CA GLN A 34 -6.84 -5.23 -15.97
C GLN A 34 -6.14 -3.89 -15.81
N ASN A 35 -6.00 -3.44 -14.56
CA ASN A 35 -5.15 -2.31 -14.16
C ASN A 35 -5.41 -1.02 -14.97
N ASP A 36 -6.66 -0.76 -15.36
CA ASP A 36 -7.05 0.59 -15.72
C ASP A 36 -7.34 1.41 -14.46
N TYR A 37 -7.16 2.72 -14.56
CA TYR A 37 -7.30 3.62 -13.43
C TYR A 37 -7.79 4.98 -13.89
N ASP A 38 -8.57 5.64 -13.05
CA ASP A 38 -9.04 7.00 -13.22
C ASP A 38 -8.62 7.93 -12.07
N GLU A 39 -8.03 7.36 -11.01
CA GLU A 39 -7.40 8.07 -9.90
C GLU A 39 -5.93 7.68 -9.73
N VAL A 40 -5.12 8.63 -9.23
CA VAL A 40 -3.70 8.42 -8.92
C VAL A 40 -3.38 8.97 -7.54
N VAL A 41 -2.69 8.16 -6.74
CA VAL A 41 -2.00 8.59 -5.53
C VAL A 41 -0.50 8.63 -5.83
N GLU A 42 -0.04 9.85 -6.11
CA GLU A 42 1.36 10.19 -6.34
C GLU A 42 2.21 9.95 -5.07
N GLU A 43 3.51 9.73 -5.26
CA GLU A 43 4.46 9.68 -4.16
C GLU A 43 4.48 10.98 -3.32
N ASP A 44 4.57 10.81 -2.01
CA ASP A 44 4.68 11.89 -1.04
C ASP A 44 6.15 12.18 -0.70
N ASP A 45 6.73 13.12 -1.44
CA ASP A 45 8.14 13.53 -1.34
C ASP A 45 8.46 14.44 -0.12
N ARG A 46 7.48 14.67 0.77
CA ARG A 46 7.66 15.57 1.91
C ARG A 46 8.72 15.04 2.87
N LYS A 47 9.50 15.97 3.41
CA LYS A 47 10.50 15.66 4.43
C LYS A 47 9.86 15.03 5.66
N GLY A 48 10.41 13.89 6.08
CA GLY A 48 9.97 13.18 7.26
C GLY A 48 8.84 12.18 7.01
N VAL A 49 8.44 12.00 5.74
CA VAL A 49 7.70 10.82 5.27
C VAL A 49 8.70 9.69 5.09
N VAL A 50 8.33 8.49 5.52
CA VAL A 50 9.12 7.28 5.35
C VAL A 50 8.21 6.19 4.82
N TYR A 51 8.40 5.80 3.57
CA TYR A 51 7.67 4.68 2.98
C TYR A 51 8.07 3.35 3.62
N LEU A 52 7.11 2.44 3.73
CA LEU A 52 7.40 1.02 3.90
C LEU A 52 7.80 0.49 2.52
N ALA A 53 9.07 0.11 2.38
CA ALA A 53 9.64 -0.41 1.14
C ALA A 53 9.94 -1.88 1.34
N LEU A 54 9.56 -2.72 0.39
CA LEU A 54 9.86 -4.15 0.49
C LEU A 54 11.32 -4.45 0.14
N ILE A 55 11.83 -3.76 -0.87
CA ILE A 55 13.17 -3.94 -1.45
C ILE A 55 13.87 -2.57 -1.53
N GLY A 56 15.20 -2.55 -1.43
CA GLY A 56 16.00 -1.33 -1.57
C GLY A 56 16.03 -0.41 -0.34
N GLY A 57 15.09 -0.56 0.60
CA GLY A 57 15.09 0.14 1.88
C GLY A 57 16.16 -0.34 2.87
N SER A 58 16.09 0.13 4.12
CA SER A 58 16.95 -0.36 5.21
C SER A 58 16.23 -0.42 6.55
N GLN A 59 16.85 -1.08 7.53
CA GLN A 59 16.35 -1.22 8.89
C GLN A 59 17.51 -1.32 9.90
N PRO A 60 17.29 -1.07 11.21
CA PRO A 60 16.05 -0.57 11.81
C PRO A 60 15.78 0.91 11.49
N LYS A 61 16.79 1.62 10.98
CA LYS A 61 16.64 2.98 10.47
C LYS A 61 16.45 2.93 8.95
N ALA A 62 15.45 3.63 8.46
CA ALA A 62 15.18 3.77 7.02
C ALA A 62 16.31 4.52 6.29
N ASN A 63 16.50 4.17 5.02
CA ASN A 63 17.32 4.92 4.07
C ASN A 63 16.39 5.75 3.16
N ALA A 64 16.91 6.20 2.02
CA ALA A 64 16.16 7.07 1.13
C ALA A 64 15.08 6.39 0.28
N CYS A 65 15.08 5.06 0.24
CA CYS A 65 14.00 4.29 -0.36
C CYS A 65 12.87 4.01 0.65
N GLY A 66 13.24 3.71 1.89
CA GLY A 66 12.27 3.47 2.96
C GLY A 66 12.75 2.50 4.03
N LEU A 67 11.79 2.03 4.82
CA LEU A 67 11.97 1.05 5.88
C LEU A 67 11.61 -0.35 5.37
N THR A 68 12.52 -1.33 5.50
CA THR A 68 12.27 -2.73 5.08
C THR A 68 11.71 -3.60 6.20
N PRO A 69 10.94 -4.66 5.89
CA PRO A 69 10.48 -5.61 6.90
C PRO A 69 11.65 -6.33 7.59
N SER A 70 11.54 -6.56 8.90
CA SER A 70 12.48 -7.26 9.76
C SER A 70 12.28 -8.76 9.86
N ASN A 71 11.13 -9.27 9.42
CA ASN A 71 10.82 -10.70 9.45
C ASN A 71 11.31 -11.43 8.20
N ASP A 72 11.29 -12.77 8.25
CA ASP A 72 11.74 -13.63 7.16
C ASP A 72 10.92 -13.40 5.89
N ALA A 73 11.58 -13.25 4.74
CA ALA A 73 10.92 -12.95 3.47
C ALA A 73 9.96 -14.07 3.01
N GLY A 74 10.14 -15.31 3.49
CA GLY A 74 9.20 -16.41 3.26
C GLY A 74 7.85 -16.24 3.96
N GLN A 75 7.68 -15.24 4.82
CA GLN A 75 6.41 -14.90 5.46
C GLN A 75 5.65 -13.77 4.76
N TRP A 76 6.27 -13.08 3.80
CA TRP A 76 5.68 -11.90 3.17
C TRP A 76 4.52 -12.23 2.26
N THR A 77 4.45 -13.47 1.75
CA THR A 77 3.36 -13.89 0.88
C THR A 77 3.10 -15.39 0.97
N GLY A 78 1.83 -15.78 0.83
CA GLY A 78 1.40 -17.17 0.79
C GLY A 78 1.64 -17.84 -0.57
N TRP A 79 1.69 -17.06 -1.66
CA TRP A 79 1.87 -17.56 -3.03
C TRP A 79 2.56 -16.52 -3.93
N GLY A 80 3.16 -16.96 -5.04
CA GLY A 80 3.75 -16.06 -6.04
C GLY A 80 5.07 -15.41 -5.64
N GLY A 81 5.62 -15.77 -4.47
CA GLY A 81 6.95 -15.36 -4.05
C GLY A 81 8.09 -16.02 -4.85
N PRO A 82 9.34 -15.56 -4.67
CA PRO A 82 9.74 -14.50 -3.72
C PRO A 82 9.32 -13.11 -4.19
N LEU A 83 8.95 -12.25 -3.24
CA LEU A 83 8.75 -10.82 -3.53
C LEU A 83 10.13 -10.14 -3.60
N ASN A 84 10.58 -9.81 -4.82
CA ASN A 84 11.93 -9.31 -5.11
C ASN A 84 11.94 -7.94 -5.81
N PHE A 85 10.78 -7.30 -5.93
CA PHE A 85 10.60 -5.93 -6.41
C PHE A 85 9.79 -5.11 -5.40
N ASP A 86 10.01 -3.80 -5.37
CA ASP A 86 9.21 -2.81 -4.63
C ASP A 86 8.10 -2.25 -5.53
N ASN A 87 7.02 -1.71 -4.95
CA ASN A 87 5.89 -1.07 -5.66
C ASN A 87 5.21 -1.93 -6.74
N ALA A 88 5.19 -3.25 -6.51
CA ALA A 88 4.57 -4.18 -7.43
C ALA A 88 3.78 -5.25 -6.68
N THR A 89 2.81 -5.82 -7.38
CA THR A 89 2.07 -7.01 -6.97
C THR A 89 2.77 -8.27 -7.47
N ILE A 90 2.26 -9.43 -7.08
CA ILE A 90 2.81 -10.73 -7.45
C ILE A 90 2.47 -11.19 -8.88
N GLY A 91 1.58 -10.51 -9.60
CA GLY A 91 1.18 -10.90 -10.95
C GLY A 91 0.57 -12.30 -11.03
N GLU A 92 1.09 -13.14 -11.91
CA GLU A 92 0.76 -14.56 -12.07
C GLU A 92 1.84 -15.49 -11.49
N GLY A 93 2.66 -15.01 -10.56
CA GLY A 93 3.64 -15.81 -9.83
C GLY A 93 5.05 -15.21 -9.78
N ALA A 94 6.04 -16.06 -9.47
CA ALA A 94 7.40 -15.66 -9.11
C ALA A 94 8.09 -14.71 -10.12
N ASP A 95 7.80 -14.88 -11.41
CA ASP A 95 8.49 -14.19 -12.52
C ASP A 95 7.65 -13.08 -13.18
N SER A 96 6.55 -12.65 -12.55
CA SER A 96 5.64 -11.64 -13.11
C SER A 96 5.26 -10.61 -12.08
N ARG A 97 5.06 -9.37 -12.50
CA ARG A 97 4.68 -8.27 -11.61
C ARG A 97 3.61 -7.43 -12.28
N ASN A 98 2.82 -6.71 -11.49
CA ASN A 98 1.99 -5.62 -11.98
C ASN A 98 2.14 -4.42 -11.06
N HIS A 99 1.80 -3.26 -11.59
CA HIS A 99 1.67 -2.06 -10.76
C HIS A 99 0.50 -2.20 -9.78
N ILE A 100 0.53 -1.42 -8.71
CA ILE A 100 -0.47 -1.45 -7.67
C ILE A 100 -1.64 -0.55 -8.06
N VAL A 101 -2.72 -1.17 -8.53
CA VAL A 101 -4.02 -0.53 -8.75
C VAL A 101 -5.04 -1.20 -7.83
N ILE A 102 -5.80 -0.40 -7.09
CA ILE A 102 -6.85 -0.87 -6.17
C ILE A 102 -8.08 -0.04 -6.43
N GLY A 103 -9.18 -0.64 -6.89
CA GLY A 103 -10.44 0.07 -7.05
C GLY A 103 -10.35 1.23 -8.06
N GLY A 104 -9.63 1.06 -9.16
CA GLY A 104 -9.39 2.11 -10.16
C GLY A 104 -8.40 3.19 -9.73
N THR A 105 -7.75 3.05 -8.56
CA THR A 105 -6.73 3.99 -8.08
C THR A 105 -5.33 3.42 -8.25
N TYR A 106 -4.49 4.08 -9.06
CA TYR A 106 -3.08 3.75 -9.18
C TYR A 106 -2.26 4.35 -8.02
N PHE A 107 -1.40 3.54 -7.40
CA PHE A 107 -0.47 3.97 -6.35
C PHE A 107 0.98 3.88 -6.82
N GLU A 108 1.70 5.00 -6.81
CA GLU A 108 3.12 5.02 -7.20
C GLU A 108 4.05 4.28 -6.23
N ARG A 109 3.63 4.20 -4.96
CA ARG A 109 4.34 3.54 -3.86
C ARG A 109 3.42 2.55 -3.17
N GLY A 110 3.90 1.37 -2.82
CA GLY A 110 3.10 0.39 -2.09
C GLY A 110 3.71 -1.00 -2.02
N ILE A 111 2.94 -1.93 -1.46
CA ILE A 111 3.29 -3.33 -1.28
C ILE A 111 2.17 -4.19 -1.84
N GLY A 112 2.46 -5.05 -2.81
CA GLY A 112 1.55 -6.09 -3.26
C GLY A 112 2.06 -7.48 -2.87
N ALA A 113 1.14 -8.35 -2.44
CA ALA A 113 1.43 -9.73 -2.08
C ALA A 113 0.20 -10.62 -2.32
N HIS A 114 0.38 -11.92 -2.13
CA HIS A 114 -0.74 -12.85 -2.00
C HIS A 114 -0.96 -13.22 -0.53
N ALA A 115 -2.21 -13.30 -0.09
CA ALA A 115 -2.54 -13.78 1.26
C ALA A 115 -2.12 -15.26 1.48
N ILE A 116 -1.76 -15.70 2.67
CA ILE A 116 -1.54 -14.88 3.87
C ILE A 116 -0.14 -14.28 3.81
N GLY A 117 -0.05 -12.96 3.96
CA GLY A 117 1.21 -12.21 4.01
C GLY A 117 1.38 -11.56 5.38
N THR A 118 2.58 -11.63 5.95
CA THR A 118 2.93 -10.94 7.21
C THR A 118 4.19 -10.12 7.03
N PHE A 119 4.12 -8.85 7.42
CA PHE A 119 5.23 -7.91 7.39
C PHE A 119 5.42 -7.34 8.78
N GLU A 120 6.63 -7.46 9.32
CA GLU A 120 7.01 -6.82 10.58
C GLU A 120 8.04 -5.74 10.30
N TYR A 121 7.88 -4.55 10.85
CA TYR A 121 8.80 -3.43 10.70
C TYR A 121 9.34 -3.01 12.06
N ASP A 122 10.67 -2.94 12.19
CA ASP A 122 11.34 -2.41 13.38
C ASP A 122 11.24 -0.88 13.39
N LEU A 123 10.54 -0.34 14.37
CA LEU A 123 10.29 1.09 14.53
C LEU A 123 11.34 1.80 15.40
N THR A 124 12.36 1.09 15.88
CA THR A 124 13.33 1.64 16.84
C THR A 124 14.38 2.57 16.21
N GLY A 125 14.49 2.61 14.88
CA GLY A 125 15.47 3.43 14.18
C GLY A 125 15.12 4.91 14.04
N ASP A 126 13.87 5.32 14.30
CA ASP A 126 13.45 6.73 14.31
C ASP A 126 12.21 6.95 15.21
N LYS A 127 11.74 8.20 15.29
CA LYS A 127 10.52 8.60 16.02
C LYS A 127 9.38 8.84 15.04
N TYR A 128 8.66 7.77 14.73
CA TYR A 128 7.42 7.83 13.97
C TYR A 128 6.26 8.21 14.90
N LEU A 129 5.32 9.00 14.35
CA LEU A 129 4.16 9.53 15.07
C LEU A 129 2.84 9.03 14.49
N LYS A 130 2.81 8.68 13.21
CA LYS A 130 1.58 8.28 12.52
C LYS A 130 1.89 7.30 11.39
N PHE A 131 0.94 6.42 11.11
CA PHE A 131 0.95 5.56 9.94
C PHE A 131 -0.25 5.90 9.04
N GLU A 132 -0.04 5.91 7.74
CA GLU A 132 -1.05 6.13 6.70
C GLU A 132 -0.85 5.12 5.56
N ALA A 133 -1.94 4.60 5.01
CA ALA A 133 -1.95 3.72 3.84
C ALA A 133 -3.36 3.61 3.25
N TYR A 134 -3.48 2.88 2.14
CA TYR A 134 -4.73 2.40 1.56
C TYR A 134 -4.63 0.89 1.36
N VAL A 135 -5.70 0.13 1.65
CA VAL A 135 -5.70 -1.33 1.53
C VAL A 135 -6.85 -1.80 0.64
N GLY A 136 -6.63 -2.89 -0.07
CA GLY A 136 -7.64 -3.52 -0.89
C GLY A 136 -7.07 -4.65 -1.73
N MET A 137 -7.88 -5.14 -2.64
CA MET A 137 -7.46 -6.16 -3.61
C MET A 137 -6.87 -5.48 -4.83
N SER A 138 -5.88 -6.12 -5.46
CA SER A 138 -5.30 -5.65 -6.71
C SER A 138 -6.26 -5.89 -7.88
N ASP A 139 -6.43 -4.88 -8.74
CA ASP A 139 -7.25 -4.94 -9.97
C ASP A 139 -6.58 -5.79 -11.08
N GLU A 140 -5.44 -6.43 -10.79
CA GLU A 140 -4.71 -7.26 -11.73
C GLU A 140 -5.47 -8.52 -12.19
N LYS A 141 -6.61 -8.83 -11.55
CA LYS A 141 -7.47 -9.99 -11.82
C LYS A 141 -8.74 -9.68 -12.61
N ASP A 142 -8.97 -8.44 -13.02
CA ASP A 142 -10.05 -8.12 -13.97
C ASP A 142 -9.76 -8.70 -15.38
N PRO A 143 -10.69 -8.77 -16.35
CA PRO A 143 -12.16 -8.71 -16.28
C PRO A 143 -12.87 -9.82 -15.50
N GLY A 144 -12.16 -10.75 -14.85
CA GLY A 144 -12.82 -11.92 -14.27
C GLY A 144 -11.94 -13.14 -14.05
N ASP A 145 -10.62 -12.98 -14.13
CA ASP A 145 -9.72 -14.02 -13.65
C ASP A 145 -10.02 -14.26 -12.16
N CYS A 146 -10.17 -15.54 -11.79
CA CYS A 146 -10.59 -15.95 -10.46
C CYS A 146 -11.93 -15.38 -9.94
N GLY A 147 -12.81 -14.87 -10.81
CA GLY A 147 -14.08 -14.27 -10.36
C GLY A 147 -13.95 -12.82 -9.90
N HIS A 148 -13.10 -12.05 -10.59
CA HIS A 148 -12.79 -10.64 -10.32
C HIS A 148 -11.96 -10.45 -9.03
N GLY A 149 -10.94 -11.28 -8.87
CA GLY A 149 -10.07 -11.29 -7.69
C GLY A 149 -10.61 -12.13 -6.52
N GLY A 150 -9.79 -12.24 -5.48
CA GLY A 150 -10.11 -12.93 -4.24
C GLY A 150 -10.65 -11.98 -3.16
N SER A 151 -10.44 -12.36 -1.90
CA SER A 151 -10.86 -11.56 -0.75
C SER A 151 -9.78 -11.49 0.33
N SER A 152 -9.69 -10.38 1.06
CA SER A 152 -8.68 -10.23 2.09
C SER A 152 -9.17 -9.35 3.23
N ASP A 153 -8.67 -9.61 4.43
CA ASP A 153 -8.78 -8.71 5.58
C ASP A 153 -7.39 -8.25 6.03
N PHE A 154 -7.28 -6.99 6.44
CA PHE A 154 -6.03 -6.36 6.78
C PHE A 154 -6.00 -6.04 8.27
N THR A 155 -4.99 -6.54 8.97
CA THR A 155 -4.78 -6.26 10.39
C THR A 155 -3.45 -5.56 10.61
N PHE A 156 -3.49 -4.40 11.29
CA PHE A 156 -2.33 -3.64 11.68
C PHE A 156 -2.23 -3.63 13.20
N SER A 157 -1.06 -3.98 13.72
CA SER A 157 -0.80 -3.99 15.16
C SER A 157 0.50 -3.27 15.48
N VAL A 158 0.50 -2.47 16.55
CA VAL A 158 1.71 -1.85 17.10
C VAL A 158 2.04 -2.49 18.43
N ASP A 159 3.24 -3.05 18.55
CA ASP A 159 3.70 -3.83 19.71
C ASP A 159 2.70 -4.92 20.13
N GLY A 160 2.09 -5.58 19.14
CA GLY A 160 1.11 -6.65 19.34
C GLY A 160 -0.30 -6.19 19.75
N LYS A 161 -0.56 -4.89 19.83
CA LYS A 161 -1.90 -4.33 20.04
C LYS A 161 -2.50 -3.91 18.70
N GLN A 162 -3.70 -4.40 18.38
CA GLN A 162 -4.41 -4.01 17.17
C GLN A 162 -4.64 -2.49 17.15
N ALA A 163 -4.13 -1.84 16.11
CA ALA A 163 -4.34 -0.43 15.81
C ALA A 163 -5.46 -0.24 14.78
N PHE A 164 -5.55 -1.17 13.82
CA PHE A 164 -6.58 -1.19 12.79
C PHE A 164 -6.90 -2.63 12.37
N LYS A 165 -8.16 -2.89 12.00
CA LYS A 165 -8.59 -4.09 11.30
C LYS A 165 -9.69 -3.72 10.29
N SER A 166 -9.53 -4.13 9.04
CA SER A 166 -10.56 -3.93 8.02
C SER A 166 -11.71 -4.93 8.16
N GLU A 167 -12.82 -4.66 7.48
CA GLU A 167 -13.74 -5.73 7.06
C GLU A 167 -13.07 -6.60 5.96
N THR A 168 -13.73 -7.68 5.54
CA THR A 168 -13.29 -8.43 4.36
C THR A 168 -13.52 -7.58 3.11
N LEU A 169 -12.46 -7.33 2.36
CA LEU A 169 -12.47 -6.58 1.10
C LEU A 169 -12.39 -7.56 -0.07
N LYS A 170 -13.15 -7.30 -1.13
CA LYS A 170 -13.16 -8.08 -2.38
C LYS A 170 -12.52 -7.26 -3.50
N GLY A 171 -12.19 -7.89 -4.63
CA GLY A 171 -11.82 -7.16 -5.86
C GLY A 171 -13.00 -6.37 -6.41
N THR A 172 -14.15 -7.03 -6.56
CA THR A 172 -15.39 -6.38 -7.01
C THR A 172 -16.58 -6.68 -6.11
N ASP A 173 -17.57 -5.79 -6.13
CA ASP A 173 -18.90 -6.03 -5.58
C ASP A 173 -19.95 -5.40 -6.50
N GLY A 174 -21.02 -6.15 -6.78
CA GLY A 174 -22.09 -5.65 -7.66
C GLY A 174 -21.69 -5.33 -9.10
N GLY A 175 -20.52 -5.79 -9.56
CA GLY A 175 -20.00 -5.48 -10.90
C GLY A 175 -19.26 -4.14 -10.98
N GLU A 176 -18.81 -3.61 -9.84
CA GLU A 176 -17.93 -2.45 -9.72
C GLU A 176 -16.69 -2.86 -8.92
N ASN A 177 -15.53 -2.24 -9.18
CA ASN A 177 -14.36 -2.44 -8.36
C ASN A 177 -14.58 -1.90 -6.95
N VAL A 178 -14.03 -2.57 -5.94
CA VAL A 178 -14.10 -2.11 -4.55
C VAL A 178 -13.00 -1.09 -4.32
N GLU A 179 -13.40 0.13 -3.96
CA GLU A 179 -12.48 1.23 -3.65
C GLU A 179 -11.48 0.88 -2.53
N ALA A 180 -10.28 1.45 -2.63
CA ALA A 180 -9.25 1.29 -1.62
C ALA A 180 -9.67 1.90 -0.26
N VAL A 181 -9.52 1.13 0.83
CA VAL A 181 -9.87 1.59 2.17
C VAL A 181 -8.69 2.30 2.83
N LYS A 182 -8.88 3.56 3.22
CA LYS A 182 -7.86 4.32 3.94
C LYS A 182 -7.62 3.74 5.35
N VAL A 183 -6.35 3.52 5.69
CA VAL A 183 -5.86 3.12 7.01
C VAL A 183 -5.04 4.25 7.61
N GLU A 184 -5.37 4.64 8.83
CA GLU A 184 -4.67 5.73 9.52
C GLU A 184 -4.71 5.52 11.04
N PHE A 185 -3.56 5.60 11.70
CA PHE A 185 -3.48 5.56 13.17
C PHE A 185 -2.22 6.22 13.71
N ASP A 186 -2.30 6.71 14.95
CA ASP A 186 -1.16 7.23 15.69
C ASP A 186 -0.21 6.10 16.13
N ILE A 187 1.09 6.36 16.05
CA ILE A 187 2.14 5.47 16.57
C ILE A 187 2.47 5.88 18.01
N PRO A 188 2.24 5.00 19.00
CA PRO A 188 2.60 5.30 20.38
C PRO A 188 4.09 5.63 20.55
N SER A 189 4.39 6.52 21.49
CA SER A 189 5.78 6.83 21.83
C SER A 189 6.55 5.59 22.27
N ASN A 190 7.76 5.42 21.74
CA ASN A 190 8.63 4.25 21.97
C ASN A 190 8.06 2.92 21.44
N ALA A 191 7.11 2.97 20.51
CA ALA A 191 6.70 1.80 19.75
C ALA A 191 7.94 1.14 19.10
N LYS A 192 7.98 -0.20 19.11
CA LYS A 192 9.13 -0.95 18.64
C LYS A 192 8.83 -1.71 17.37
N LYS A 193 7.58 -2.13 17.17
CA LYS A 193 7.23 -2.96 16.04
C LYS A 193 5.86 -2.61 15.48
N LEU A 194 5.79 -2.45 14.17
CA LEU A 194 4.55 -2.51 13.40
C LEU A 194 4.45 -3.90 12.78
N THR A 195 3.34 -4.59 12.97
CA THR A 195 3.01 -5.84 12.28
C THR A 195 1.79 -5.61 11.41
N ILE A 196 1.90 -5.98 10.14
CA ILE A 196 0.85 -5.92 9.14
C ILE A 196 0.57 -7.35 8.67
N VAL A 197 -0.70 -7.74 8.68
CA VAL A 197 -1.15 -9.04 8.17
C VAL A 197 -2.17 -8.80 7.06
N MET A 198 -1.92 -9.39 5.90
CA MET A 198 -2.89 -9.59 4.83
C MET A 198 -3.47 -11.00 4.99
N GLY A 199 -4.71 -11.09 5.44
CA GLY A 199 -5.45 -12.33 5.71
C GLY A 199 -6.19 -12.86 4.48
N ASP A 200 -6.85 -14.01 4.65
CA ASP A 200 -7.56 -14.75 3.58
C ASP A 200 -9.06 -14.45 3.54
N GLY A 201 -9.51 -13.38 4.21
CA GLY A 201 -10.91 -12.93 4.19
C GLY A 201 -11.92 -13.90 4.83
N GLY A 202 -11.48 -15.07 5.29
CA GLY A 202 -12.29 -16.15 5.85
C GLY A 202 -12.81 -17.19 4.85
N ASP A 203 -12.50 -17.07 3.56
CA ASP A 203 -12.88 -18.03 2.51
C ASP A 203 -11.69 -18.81 1.92
N GLY A 204 -10.49 -18.60 2.47
CA GLY A 204 -9.25 -19.27 2.09
C GLY A 204 -8.54 -18.52 0.96
N ILE A 205 -7.32 -18.94 0.62
CA ILE A 205 -6.38 -18.15 -0.19
C ILE A 205 -6.68 -18.10 -1.71
N GLY A 206 -7.94 -18.13 -2.10
CA GLY A 206 -8.33 -18.22 -3.51
C GLY A 206 -8.15 -16.91 -4.27
N CYS A 207 -6.98 -16.70 -4.88
CA CYS A 207 -6.68 -15.51 -5.67
C CYS A 207 -6.72 -14.20 -4.87
N ASP A 208 -6.28 -14.27 -3.63
CA ASP A 208 -6.18 -13.15 -2.70
C ASP A 208 -4.93 -12.32 -2.99
N HIS A 209 -4.95 -11.62 -4.12
CA HIS A 209 -3.92 -10.68 -4.55
C HIS A 209 -4.10 -9.35 -3.80
N SER A 210 -3.69 -9.34 -2.54
CA SER A 210 -3.82 -8.22 -1.62
C SER A 210 -2.78 -7.13 -1.89
N ALA A 211 -3.18 -5.87 -1.75
CA ALA A 211 -2.29 -4.74 -1.91
C ALA A 211 -2.47 -3.69 -0.81
N ILE A 212 -1.37 -2.97 -0.54
CA ILE A 212 -1.34 -1.80 0.32
C ILE A 212 -0.71 -0.65 -0.48
N GLY A 213 -1.52 0.32 -0.88
CA GLY A 213 -1.10 1.55 -1.51
C GLY A 213 -0.60 2.59 -0.50
N ASP A 214 0.40 3.38 -0.91
CA ASP A 214 0.90 4.56 -0.20
C ASP A 214 1.26 4.32 1.29
N ALA A 215 1.80 3.13 1.60
CA ALA A 215 2.11 2.72 2.96
C ALA A 215 3.29 3.50 3.55
N LYS A 216 3.03 4.39 4.51
CA LYS A 216 4.05 5.30 5.06
C LYS A 216 3.94 5.58 6.54
N LEU A 217 5.09 5.85 7.14
CA LEU A 217 5.28 6.35 8.49
C LEU A 217 5.61 7.84 8.44
N LEU A 218 5.00 8.63 9.32
CA LEU A 218 5.21 10.07 9.40
C LEU A 218 5.95 10.43 10.68
N THR A 219 7.00 11.24 10.55
CA THR A 219 7.73 11.83 11.69
C THR A 219 7.17 13.20 12.07
N ALA A 220 7.67 13.78 13.17
CA ALA A 220 7.36 15.16 13.54
C ALA A 220 7.64 16.16 12.41
N GLN A 221 8.63 15.89 11.55
CA GLN A 221 8.97 16.76 10.44
C GLN A 221 7.85 16.75 9.37
N ALA A 222 7.33 15.57 9.03
CA ALA A 222 6.21 15.46 8.08
C ALA A 222 4.94 16.14 8.62
N LEU A 223 4.67 15.99 9.92
CA LEU A 223 3.48 16.57 10.55
C LEU A 223 3.62 18.07 10.85
N ALA A 224 4.85 18.59 11.00
CA ALA A 224 5.09 20.02 11.18
C ALA A 224 4.84 20.83 9.90
N VAL A 225 4.73 20.17 8.75
CA VAL A 225 4.28 20.79 7.50
C VAL A 225 2.75 20.98 7.55
N GLU A 226 2.30 22.01 8.27
CA GLU A 226 0.97 22.62 8.06
C GLU A 226 1.07 23.63 6.88
N PRO A 227 -0.03 23.91 6.15
CA PRO A 227 -0.14 23.56 4.74
C PRO A 227 0.06 24.76 3.82
N ALA A 228 1.02 24.69 2.90
CA ALA A 228 0.98 25.55 1.72
C ALA A 228 -0.14 25.15 0.73
N ASN A 229 -0.74 23.96 0.91
CA ASN A 229 -1.77 23.41 0.01
C ASN A 229 -3.18 23.24 0.63
N LYS A 230 -3.50 23.91 1.75
CA LYS A 230 -4.92 24.22 2.04
C LYS A 230 -5.34 25.37 1.13
N LEU A 231 -5.46 25.12 -0.17
CA LEU A 231 -6.66 25.63 -0.81
C LEU A 231 -7.79 24.83 -0.16
N PRO A 232 -8.78 25.47 0.48
CA PRO A 232 -9.93 24.74 0.94
C PRO A 232 -10.53 24.12 -0.32
N THR A 233 -10.51 22.80 -0.43
CA THR A 233 -11.43 22.09 -1.28
C THR A 233 -12.80 22.43 -0.72
N ILE A 234 -13.41 23.45 -1.31
CA ILE A 234 -14.80 23.83 -1.09
C ILE A 234 -15.63 22.68 -1.65
N TRP A 235 -15.72 21.56 -0.92
CA TRP A 235 -16.72 20.51 -1.12
C TRP A 235 -17.95 20.76 -0.25
N GLY A 236 -18.16 22.01 0.16
CA GLY A 236 -19.30 22.46 0.97
C GLY A 236 -20.31 23.38 0.26
N HIS A 237 -20.10 23.77 -0.99
CA HIS A 237 -21.06 24.62 -1.69
C HIS A 237 -21.09 24.36 -3.19
N LEU A 238 -22.00 23.49 -3.63
CA LEU A 238 -22.79 23.63 -4.87
C LEU A 238 -23.83 22.51 -4.98
N LYS A 239 -24.92 22.67 -4.22
CA LYS A 239 -26.28 22.34 -4.67
C LYS A 239 -27.27 23.10 -3.81
N ALA A 240 -27.36 24.41 -4.07
CA ALA A 240 -28.54 25.18 -3.78
C ALA A 240 -28.74 26.20 -4.92
N ARG A 241 -29.93 26.14 -5.54
CA ARG A 241 -30.54 27.04 -6.56
C ARG A 241 -30.12 26.69 -8.00
N TYR A 242 -31.02 26.35 -8.94
CA TYR A 242 -32.47 26.52 -9.08
C TYR A 242 -33.19 25.20 -9.34
#